data_AF-A0A4R4X3B8-F1
#
_entry.id   AF-A0A4R4X3B8-F1
#
_cell.length_a   1.000
_cell.length_b   1.000
_cell.length_c   1.000
_cell.angle_alpha   90.00
_cell.angle_beta   90.00
_cell.angle_gamma   90.00
#
_symmetry.space_group_name_H-M   'P 1'
#
loop_
_entity.id
_entity.type
_entity.pdbx_description
1 polymer ?
#
loop_
_entity_poly.entity_id
_entity_poly.type
_entity_poly.pdbx_seq_one_letter_code
_entity_poly.pdbx_strand_id
1 'polypeptide(L)'
;MHRETGRAVTAHGEQVLQAAVRDELLARGVRASTSLDLVVTCVVGAFLALLVKWVDGEISATAAELEAAFRATVVPGVRALAAQP
;
A
#
# COMPACT_ATOMS: atom_id res chain seq x y z
N MET A 1 18.60 2.13 20.11
CA MET A 1 17.78 3.36 20.08
C MET A 1 17.42 3.82 18.66
N HIS A 2 18.35 4.19 17.76
CA HIS A 2 17.98 4.70 16.41
C HIS A 2 17.16 3.74 15.53
N ARG A 3 17.43 2.42 15.61
CA ARG A 3 16.77 1.40 14.77
C ARG A 3 15.29 1.16 15.15
N GLU A 4 14.98 1.24 16.44
CA GLU A 4 13.60 1.11 16.95
C GLU A 4 12.77 2.35 16.63
N THR A 5 13.36 3.55 16.76
CA THR A 5 12.71 4.79 16.35
C THR A 5 12.40 4.79 14.85
N GLY A 6 13.35 4.36 14.01
CA GLY A 6 13.11 4.23 12.57
C GLY A 6 11.96 3.27 12.25
N ARG A 7 11.94 2.09 12.88
CA ARG A 7 10.86 1.11 12.70
C ARG A 7 9.49 1.63 13.16
N ALA A 8 9.44 2.36 14.28
CA ALA A 8 8.22 2.96 14.80
C ALA A 8 7.69 4.04 13.85
N VAL A 9 8.57 4.89 13.29
CA VAL A 9 8.19 5.91 12.30
C VAL A 9 7.66 5.27 11.02
N THR A 10 8.29 4.20 10.52
CA THR A 10 7.80 3.47 9.34
C THR A 10 6.43 2.85 9.59
N ALA A 11 6.25 2.18 10.73
CA ALA A 11 4.97 1.57 11.09
C ALA A 11 3.86 2.62 11.25
N HIS A 12 4.16 3.76 11.86
CA HIS A 12 3.20 4.85 11.98
C HIS A 12 2.87 5.47 10.61
N GLY A 13 3.87 5.67 9.74
CA GLY A 13 3.67 6.15 8.38
C GLY A 13 2.77 5.23 7.56
N GLU A 14 2.96 3.91 7.70
CA GLU A 14 2.09 2.91 7.10
C GLU A 14 0.64 3.05 7.57
N GLN A 15 0.40 3.19 8.88
CA GLN A 15 -0.94 3.40 9.44
C GLN A 15 -1.59 4.68 8.92
N VAL A 16 -0.85 5.79 8.83
CA VAL A 16 -1.35 7.07 8.31
C VAL A 16 -1.75 6.93 6.83
N LEU A 17 -0.93 6.28 6.02
CA LEU A 17 -1.24 6.02 4.61
C LEU A 17 -2.46 5.10 4.45
N GLN A 18 -2.56 4.03 5.26
CA GLN A 18 -3.74 3.16 5.26
C GLN A 18 -5.01 3.94 5.61
N ALA A 19 -4.99 4.77 6.64
CA ALA A 19 -6.13 5.61 7.01
C ALA A 19 -6.52 6.58 5.89
N ALA A 20 -5.55 7.29 5.31
CA ALA A 20 -5.80 8.24 4.23
C ALA A 20 -6.41 7.57 2.98
N VAL A 21 -5.89 6.40 2.58
CA VAL A 21 -6.41 5.66 1.43
C VAL A 21 -7.82 5.13 1.73
N ARG A 22 -8.08 4.63 2.93
CA ARG A 22 -9.41 4.20 3.36
C ARG A 22 -10.41 5.34 3.27
N ASP A 23 -10.09 6.49 3.88
CA ASP A 23 -10.99 7.63 3.95
C ASP A 23 -11.34 8.17 2.56
N GLU A 24 -10.35 8.22 1.65
CA GLU A 24 -10.57 8.60 0.26
C GLU A 24 -11.51 7.63 -0.47
N LEU A 25 -11.37 6.32 -0.25
CA LEU A 25 -12.26 5.32 -0.86
C LEU A 25 -13.69 5.42 -0.31
N LEU A 26 -13.84 5.63 1.00
CA LEU A 26 -15.14 5.86 1.63
C LEU A 26 -15.79 7.15 1.10
N ALA A 27 -15.03 8.23 0.96
CA ALA A 27 -15.50 9.49 0.39
C ALA A 27 -15.99 9.34 -1.07
N ARG A 28 -15.43 8.38 -1.80
CA ARG A 28 -15.85 8.01 -3.17
C ARG A 28 -17.03 7.03 -3.22
N GLY A 29 -17.62 6.68 -2.07
CA GLY A 29 -18.80 5.84 -1.96
C GLY A 29 -18.52 4.34 -1.91
N VAL A 30 -17.27 3.92 -1.75
CA VAL A 30 -16.95 2.51 -1.44
C VAL A 30 -17.50 2.17 -0.06
N ARG A 31 -18.17 1.02 0.08
CA ARG A 31 -18.71 0.61 1.38
C ARG A 31 -17.61 0.11 2.30
N ALA A 32 -17.69 0.52 3.57
CA ALA A 32 -16.88 -0.05 4.63
C ALA A 32 -17.15 -1.56 4.75
N SER A 33 -16.08 -2.35 4.71
CA SER A 33 -16.14 -3.80 4.79
C SER A 33 -14.78 -4.37 5.20
N THR A 34 -14.76 -5.58 5.76
CA THR A 34 -13.51 -6.29 6.06
C THR A 34 -12.66 -6.49 4.79
N SER A 35 -13.30 -6.68 3.63
CA SER A 35 -12.60 -6.78 2.35
C SER A 35 -11.88 -5.48 2.00
N LEU A 36 -12.51 -4.31 2.23
CA LEU A 36 -11.86 -3.01 2.06
C LEU A 36 -10.66 -2.84 3.00
N ASP A 37 -10.83 -3.18 4.28
CA ASP A 37 -9.75 -3.17 5.29
C ASP A 37 -8.54 -4.01 4.86
N LEU A 38 -8.80 -5.23 4.39
CA LEU A 38 -7.77 -6.14 3.90
C LEU A 38 -7.06 -5.60 2.66
N VAL A 39 -7.81 -5.05 1.70
CA VAL A 39 -7.23 -4.45 0.49
C VAL A 39 -6.31 -3.30 0.84
N VAL A 40 -6.78 -2.35 1.64
CA VAL A 40 -5.99 -1.16 2.01
C VAL A 40 -4.71 -1.58 2.73
N THR A 41 -4.82 -2.51 3.69
CA THR A 41 -3.67 -3.04 4.43
C THR A 41 -2.64 -3.68 3.48
N CYS A 42 -3.08 -4.59 2.62
CA CYS A 42 -2.20 -5.31 1.71
C CYS A 42 -1.55 -4.39 0.67
N VAL A 43 -2.30 -3.46 0.09
CA VAL A 43 -1.79 -2.57 -0.96
C VAL A 43 -0.79 -1.58 -0.40
N VAL A 44 -1.10 -0.92 0.72
CA VAL A 44 -0.20 0.08 1.33
C VAL A 44 1.06 -0.61 1.86
N GLY A 45 0.90 -1.74 2.56
CA GLY A 45 2.04 -2.49 3.10
C GLY A 45 2.96 -3.00 1.99
N ALA A 46 2.40 -3.57 0.92
CA ALA A 46 3.20 -4.03 -0.23
C ALA A 46 3.92 -2.87 -0.92
N PHE A 47 3.27 -1.71 -1.09
CA PHE A 47 3.87 -0.53 -1.69
C PHE A 47 5.05 0.00 -0.87
N LEU A 48 4.87 0.15 0.45
CA LEU A 48 5.94 0.62 1.34
C LEU A 48 7.10 -0.36 1.41
N ALA A 49 6.83 -1.66 1.51
CA ALA A 49 7.86 -2.69 1.48
C ALA A 49 8.67 -2.64 0.17
N LEU A 50 8.00 -2.41 -0.96
CA LEU A 50 8.64 -2.28 -2.26
C LEU A 50 9.53 -1.03 -2.34
N LEU A 51 9.06 0.11 -1.82
CA LEU A 51 9.85 1.34 -1.77
C LEU A 51 11.08 1.21 -0.87
N VAL A 52 10.96 0.58 0.30
CA VAL A 52 12.09 0.33 1.19
C VAL A 52 13.16 -0.50 0.48
N LYS A 53 12.76 -1.62 -0.14
CA LYS A 53 13.69 -2.47 -0.91
C LYS A 53 14.34 -1.74 -2.08
N TRP A 54 13.62 -0.84 -2.73
CA TRP A 54 14.18 -0.04 -3.82
C TRP A 54 15.19 0.99 -3.33
N VAL A 55 14.88 1.70 -2.23
CA VAL A 55 15.79 2.69 -1.61
C VAL A 55 17.03 2.03 -1.02
N ASP A 56 16.89 0.84 -0.42
CA ASP A 56 18.01 0.07 0.14
C ASP A 56 18.85 -0.61 -0.95
N GLY A 57 18.47 -0.49 -2.24
CA GLY A 57 19.19 -1.05 -3.38
C GLY A 57 19.01 -2.55 -3.58
N GLU A 58 18.09 -3.20 -2.84
CA GLU A 58 17.75 -4.62 -3.03
C GLU A 58 17.01 -4.87 -4.35
N ILE A 59 16.34 -3.84 -4.89
CA ILE A 59 15.68 -3.88 -6.20
C ILE A 59 16.36 -2.86 -7.12
N SER A 60 17.04 -3.38 -8.15
CA SER A 60 17.61 -2.55 -9.22
C SER A 60 16.58 -2.32 -10.32
N ALA A 61 15.81 -1.24 -10.19
CA ALA A 61 14.86 -0.77 -11.20
C ALA A 61 14.83 0.77 -11.20
N THR A 62 14.36 1.38 -12.27
CA THR A 62 13.93 2.79 -12.24
C THR A 62 12.61 2.93 -11.48
N ALA A 63 12.31 4.14 -11.00
CA ALA A 63 11.03 4.42 -10.35
C ALA A 63 9.83 4.09 -11.25
N ALA A 64 9.95 4.34 -12.56
CA ALA A 64 8.89 4.06 -13.53
C ALA A 64 8.64 2.55 -13.72
N GLU A 65 9.71 1.75 -13.77
CA GLU A 65 9.61 0.29 -13.85
C GLU A 65 8.97 -0.30 -12.59
N LEU A 66 9.34 0.22 -11.41
CA LEU A 66 8.77 -0.18 -10.12
C LEU A 66 7.27 0.12 -10.05
N GLU A 67 6.86 1.33 -10.45
CA GLU A 67 5.45 1.73 -10.52
C GLU A 67 4.67 0.82 -11.49
N ALA A 68 5.20 0.60 -12.69
CA ALA A 68 4.55 -0.23 -13.70
C ALA A 68 4.34 -1.67 -13.20
N ALA A 69 5.38 -2.27 -12.59
CA ALA A 69 5.31 -3.61 -12.03
C ALA A 69 4.30 -3.71 -10.88
N PHE A 70 4.31 -2.73 -9.97
CA PHE A 70 3.36 -2.68 -8.86
C PHE A 70 1.91 -2.58 -9.37
N ARG A 71 1.63 -1.65 -10.29
CA ARG A 71 0.29 -1.48 -10.87
C ARG A 71 -0.18 -2.74 -11.59
N ALA A 72 0.67 -3.35 -12.40
CA ALA A 72 0.34 -4.59 -13.12
C ALA A 72 -0.03 -5.73 -12.17
N THR A 73 0.60 -5.78 -10.99
CA THR A 73 0.36 -6.82 -9.98
C THR A 73 -0.90 -6.54 -9.15
N VAL A 74 -1.10 -5.29 -8.73
CA VAL A 74 -2.09 -4.93 -7.70
C VAL A 74 -3.45 -4.55 -8.30
N VAL A 75 -3.48 -3.81 -9.41
CA VAL A 75 -4.73 -3.28 -9.99
C VAL A 75 -5.75 -4.39 -10.32
N PRO A 76 -5.37 -5.55 -10.90
CA PRO A 76 -6.33 -6.62 -11.16
C PRO A 76 -7.02 -7.12 -9.88
N GLY A 77 -6.28 -7.33 -8.79
CA GLY A 77 -6.83 -7.80 -7.52
C GLY A 77 -7.77 -6.79 -6.87
N VAL A 78 -7.40 -5.50 -6.88
CA VAL A 78 -8.27 -4.42 -6.38
C VAL A 78 -9.57 -4.33 -7.18
N ARG A 79 -9.50 -4.44 -8.51
CA ARG A 79 -10.69 -4.43 -9.38
C ARG A 79 -11.61 -5.62 -9.11
N ALA A 80 -11.06 -6.81 -8.93
CA ALA A 80 -11.84 -8.00 -8.61
C ALA A 80 -12.59 -7.85 -7.28
N LEU A 81 -11.96 -7.24 -6.28
CA LEU A 81 -12.57 -7.00 -4.97
C LEU A 81 -13.62 -5.89 -5.02
N ALA A 82 -13.39 -4.83 -5.79
CA ALA A 82 -14.36 -3.75 -5.99
C ALA A 82 -15.62 -4.21 -6.77
N ALA A 83 -15.53 -5.30 -7.52
CA ALA A 83 -16.65 -5.89 -8.25
C ALA A 83 -17.48 -6.88 -7.41
N GLN A 84 -17.07 -7.17 -6.15
CA GLN A 84 -17.83 -8.03 -5.26
C GLN A 84 -19.05 -7.26 -4.67
N PRO A 85 -20.24 -7.88 -4.66
CA PRO A 85 -21.50 -7.23 -4.26
C PRO A 85 -21.57 -6.85 -2.77
#